data_AF-A0A924BS69-F1
#
_entry.id   AF-A0A924BS69-F1
#
_cell.length_a   1.000
_cell.length_b   1.000
_cell.length_c   1.000
_cell.angle_alpha   90.00
_cell.angle_beta   90.00
_cell.angle_gamma   90.00
#
_symmetry.space_group_name_H-M   'P 1'
#
loop_
_entity.id
_entity.type
_entity.pdbx_description
1 polymer ?
#
loop_
_entity_poly.entity_id
_entity_poly.type
_entity_poly.pdbx_seq_one_letter_code
_entity_poly.pdbx_strand_id
1 'polypeptide(L)'
;MAIYLDGRDLQLLDRKGDKIVDGSFYILFNAYHEAIDFKLPSPIYCDQWTKALDTTTSKVEDQEDYKPSDILSVNGRSIIILKHLNLHPDGKHTVSPDVQIN
;
A
#
# COMPACT_ATOMS: atom_id res chain seq x y z
N MET A 1 -12.01 9.10 -3.59
CA MET A 1 -11.89 7.85 -4.38
C MET A 1 -10.82 6.98 -3.75
N ALA A 2 -10.94 5.66 -3.78
CA ALA A 2 -9.92 4.74 -3.29
C ALA A 2 -9.60 3.67 -4.33
N ILE A 3 -8.34 3.24 -4.40
CA ILE A 3 -7.83 2.25 -5.37
C ILE A 3 -6.99 1.23 -4.62
N TYR A 4 -7.23 -0.05 -4.88
CA TYR A 4 -6.38 -1.14 -4.39
C TYR A 4 -5.54 -1.69 -5.55
N LEU A 5 -4.23 -1.80 -5.34
CA LEU A 5 -3.28 -2.39 -6.28
C LEU A 5 -2.70 -3.65 -5.65
N ASP A 6 -3.01 -4.81 -6.21
CA ASP A 6 -2.56 -6.10 -5.69
C ASP A 6 -1.18 -6.47 -6.25
N GLY A 7 -0.18 -6.52 -5.38
CA GLY A 7 1.18 -6.91 -5.78
C GLY A 7 1.31 -8.36 -6.26
N ARG A 8 0.27 -9.19 -6.07
CA ARG A 8 0.19 -10.57 -6.60
C ARG A 8 -0.24 -10.63 -8.05
N ASP A 9 -0.85 -9.56 -8.59
CA ASP A 9 -1.33 -9.52 -9.98
C ASP A 9 -0.22 -9.17 -10.97
N LEU A 10 0.99 -8.86 -10.48
CA LEU A 10 2.17 -8.69 -11.31
C LEU A 10 2.47 -10.00 -12.06
N GLN A 11 2.44 -9.93 -13.39
CA GLN A 11 2.84 -11.02 -14.29
C GLN A 11 4.35 -10.95 -14.60
N LEU A 12 5.15 -10.75 -13.54
CA LEU A 12 6.60 -10.67 -13.64
C LEU A 12 7.22 -11.98 -13.17
N LEU A 13 8.24 -12.42 -13.89
CA LEU A 13 9.06 -13.57 -13.54
C LEU A 13 10.47 -13.10 -13.21
N ASP A 14 11.13 -13.77 -12.26
CA ASP A 14 12.54 -13.57 -11.99
C ASP A 14 13.42 -14.27 -13.03
N ARG A 15 14.75 -14.19 -12.86
CA ARG A 15 15.72 -14.82 -13.78
C ARG A 15 15.61 -16.35 -13.84
N LYS A 16 14.99 -16.99 -12.85
CA LYS A 16 14.77 -18.44 -12.78
C LYS A 16 13.41 -18.86 -13.35
N GLY A 17 12.56 -17.89 -13.68
CA GLY A 17 11.19 -18.12 -14.14
C GLY A 17 10.18 -18.21 -13.00
N ASP A 18 10.58 -17.89 -11.76
CA ASP A 18 9.68 -17.89 -10.60
C ASP A 18 8.84 -16.61 -10.59
N LYS A 19 7.57 -16.71 -10.16
CA LYS A 19 6.67 -15.56 -10.10
C LYS A 19 7.14 -14.56 -9.03
N ILE A 20 7.32 -13.30 -9.43
CA ILE A 20 7.59 -12.21 -8.49
C ILE A 20 6.27 -11.77 -7.85
N VAL A 21 6.28 -11.66 -6.52
CA VAL A 21 5.17 -11.11 -5.73
C VAL A 21 5.68 -9.87 -5.01
N ASP A 22 5.05 -8.72 -5.26
CA ASP A 22 5.37 -7.46 -4.58
C ASP A 22 4.36 -7.18 -3.46
N GLY A 23 4.59 -6.15 -2.65
CA GLY A 23 3.60 -5.60 -1.72
C GLY A 23 2.39 -5.04 -2.45
N SER A 24 1.27 -4.94 -1.74
CA SER A 24 0.06 -4.31 -2.26
C SER A 24 -0.10 -2.91 -1.69
N PHE A 25 -0.79 -2.05 -2.43
CA PHE A 25 -1.01 -0.66 -2.06
C PHE A 25 -2.51 -0.33 -2.00
N TYR A 26 -2.88 0.55 -1.09
CA TYR A 26 -4.19 1.17 -1.02
C TYR A 26 -4.04 2.68 -1.09
N ILE A 27 -4.52 3.27 -2.19
CA ILE A 27 -4.36 4.67 -2.51
C ILE A 27 -5.67 5.39 -2.25
N LEU A 28 -5.63 6.34 -1.32
CA LEU A 28 -6.74 7.20 -0.96
C LEU A 28 -6.56 8.57 -1.64
N PHE A 29 -7.43 8.89 -2.58
CA PHE A 29 -7.39 10.11 -3.37
C PHE A 29 -8.55 11.02 -3.01
N ASN A 30 -8.25 12.15 -2.35
CA ASN A 30 -9.22 13.19 -2.04
C ASN A 30 -9.03 14.41 -2.95
N ALA A 31 -9.76 14.44 -4.07
CA ALA A 31 -9.89 15.62 -4.93
C ALA A 31 -11.04 16.55 -4.54
N TYR A 32 -11.61 16.41 -3.33
CA TYR A 32 -12.51 17.38 -2.73
C TYR A 32 -11.73 18.37 -1.84
N HIS A 33 -12.36 19.49 -1.45
CA HIS A 33 -11.67 20.59 -0.80
C HIS A 33 -11.68 20.47 0.73
N GLU A 34 -12.61 19.70 1.27
CA GLU A 34 -12.66 19.34 2.69
C GLU A 34 -12.12 17.92 2.91
N ALA A 35 -11.88 17.60 4.17
CA ALA A 35 -11.50 16.25 4.57
C ALA A 35 -12.63 15.26 4.26
N ILE A 36 -12.26 14.05 3.86
CA ILE A 36 -13.18 12.94 3.62
C ILE A 36 -12.70 11.74 4.43
N ASP A 37 -13.62 11.12 5.14
CA ASP A 37 -13.37 9.89 5.86
C ASP A 37 -13.46 8.68 4.94
N PHE A 38 -12.40 7.88 4.92
CA PHE A 38 -12.33 6.63 4.19
C PHE A 38 -12.32 5.47 5.17
N LYS A 39 -13.21 4.50 4.94
CA LYS A 39 -13.12 3.21 5.60
C LYS A 39 -12.08 2.35 4.91
N LEU A 40 -11.11 1.85 5.67
CA LEU A 40 -10.09 0.94 5.15
C LEU A 40 -10.72 -0.42 4.80
N PRO A 41 -10.12 -1.20 3.88
CA PRO A 41 -10.65 -2.49 3.46
C PRO A 41 -10.78 -3.46 4.63
N SER A 42 -11.65 -4.46 4.47
CA SER A 42 -11.85 -5.49 5.47
C SER A 42 -10.59 -6.37 5.66
N PRO A 43 -10.51 -7.16 6.75
CA PRO A 43 -9.35 -8.03 7.02
C PRO A 43 -9.02 -9.07 5.94
N ILE A 44 -9.89 -9.29 4.94
CA ILE A 44 -9.61 -10.23 3.84
C ILE A 44 -8.43 -9.77 2.95
N TYR A 45 -8.05 -8.49 3.04
CA TYR A 45 -6.96 -7.91 2.24
C TYR A 45 -5.60 -8.03 2.95
N CYS A 46 -5.54 -7.70 4.24
CA CYS A 46 -4.38 -7.81 5.11
C CYS A 46 -4.79 -7.65 6.58
N ASP A 47 -3.87 -7.95 7.51
CA ASP A 47 -4.06 -7.75 8.95
C ASP A 47 -3.64 -6.35 9.43
N GLN A 48 -2.80 -5.66 8.65
CA GLN A 48 -2.27 -4.35 8.99
C GLN A 48 -1.91 -3.56 7.72
N TRP A 49 -2.16 -2.26 7.77
CA TRP A 49 -1.73 -1.29 6.76
C TRP A 49 -0.66 -0.40 7.35
N THR A 50 0.40 -0.11 6.60
CA THR A 50 1.42 0.86 7.00
C THR A 50 1.39 2.06 6.05
N LYS A 51 1.42 3.27 6.59
CA LYS A 51 1.49 4.51 5.80
C LYS A 51 2.82 4.56 5.03
N ALA A 52 2.72 4.69 3.72
CA ALA A 52 3.87 4.82 2.82
C ALA A 52 4.08 6.26 2.37
N LEU A 53 3.00 7.02 2.19
CA LEU A 53 3.03 8.42 1.76
C LEU A 53 1.80 9.15 2.30
N ASP A 54 1.99 10.40 2.71
CA ASP A 54 0.93 11.36 2.94
C ASP A 54 1.40 12.72 2.40
N THR A 55 0.70 13.21 1.38
CA THR A 55 1.05 14.47 0.70
C THR A 55 0.82 15.74 1.54
N THR A 56 0.19 15.61 2.71
CA THR A 56 -0.03 16.75 3.62
C THR A 56 1.10 16.97 4.61
N THR A 57 2.01 16.00 4.74
CA THR A 57 3.21 16.11 5.57
C THR A 57 4.45 16.29 4.70
N SER A 58 5.41 17.05 5.21
CA SER A 58 6.74 17.21 4.63
C SER A 58 7.72 16.10 5.07
N LYS A 59 7.27 15.16 5.90
CA LYS A 59 8.08 14.07 6.44
C LYS A 59 7.58 12.71 5.93
N VAL A 60 8.51 11.91 5.41
CA VAL A 60 8.26 10.53 4.96
C VAL A 60 8.30 9.53 6.13
N GLU A 61 8.76 9.96 7.31
CA GLU A 61 9.26 9.08 8.37
C GLU A 61 8.23 8.60 9.39
N ASP A 62 7.01 9.14 9.40
CA ASP A 62 5.98 8.66 10.33
C ASP A 62 5.32 7.39 9.78
N GLN A 63 5.96 6.25 10.06
CA GLN A 63 5.34 4.93 9.87
C GLN A 63 4.18 4.80 10.85
N GLU A 64 3.01 5.18 10.37
CA GLU A 64 1.75 5.00 11.07
C GLU A 64 1.08 3.73 10.57
N ASP A 65 0.69 2.88 11.51
CA ASP A 65 0.00 1.62 11.22
C ASP A 65 -1.49 1.75 11.49
N TYR A 66 -2.29 1.17 10.60
CA TYR A 66 -3.75 1.14 10.69
C TYR A 66 -4.25 -0.29 10.62
N LYS A 67 -5.34 -0.55 11.35
CA LYS A 67 -6.04 -1.82 11.29
C LYS A 67 -7.02 -1.85 10.12
N PRO A 68 -7.36 -3.04 9.62
CA PRO A 68 -8.43 -3.20 8.65
C PRO A 68 -9.73 -2.62 9.20
N SER A 69 -10.56 -2.06 8.32
CA SER A 69 -11.82 -1.38 8.68
C SER A 69 -11.71 -0.10 9.52
N ASP A 70 -10.51 0.37 9.86
CA ASP A 70 -10.33 1.68 10.48
C ASP A 70 -10.90 2.80 9.60
N ILE A 71 -11.27 3.91 10.23
CA ILE A 71 -11.67 5.13 9.53
C ILE A 71 -10.47 6.07 9.51
N LEU A 72 -10.02 6.42 8.30
CA LEU A 72 -8.91 7.34 8.07
C LEU A 72 -9.43 8.60 7.39
N SER A 73 -9.24 9.75 8.05
CA SER A 73 -9.61 11.05 7.49
C SER A 73 -8.50 11.54 6.56
N VAL A 74 -8.86 11.84 5.31
CA VAL A 74 -7.93 12.31 4.28
C VAL A 74 -8.25 13.75 3.98
N ASN A 75 -7.31 14.64 4.27
CA ASN A 75 -7.44 16.08 4.05
C ASN A 75 -7.84 16.45 2.61
N GLY A 76 -8.41 17.64 2.43
CA GLY A 76 -8.76 18.14 1.10
C GLY A 76 -7.55 18.23 0.18
N ARG A 77 -7.75 17.97 -1.11
CA ARG A 77 -6.72 18.07 -2.16
C ARG A 77 -5.45 17.27 -1.85
N SER A 78 -5.60 16.08 -1.28
CA SER A 78 -4.47 15.26 -0.86
C SER A 78 -4.61 13.79 -1.24
N ILE A 79 -3.48 13.09 -1.12
CA ILE A 79 -3.32 11.66 -1.33
C ILE A 79 -2.64 11.06 -0.10
N ILE A 80 -3.18 9.93 0.36
CA ILE A 80 -2.50 9.02 1.30
C ILE A 80 -2.32 7.66 0.61
N ILE A 81 -1.14 7.07 0.74
CA ILE A 81 -0.84 5.72 0.27
C ILE A 81 -0.52 4.85 1.47
N LEU A 82 -1.26 3.74 1.59
CA LEU A 82 -0.97 2.67 2.53
C LEU A 82 -0.38 1.48 1.77
N LYS A 83 0.45 0.69 2.44
CA LYS A 83 1.02 -0.55 1.90
C LYS A 83 0.86 -1.71 2.88
N HIS A 84 0.88 -2.92 2.34
CA HIS A 84 1.13 -4.13 3.11
C HIS A 84 2.02 -5.07 2.29
N LEU A 85 2.83 -5.89 2.97
CA LEU A 85 3.69 -6.85 2.30
C LEU A 85 2.92 -8.15 2.08
N ASN A 86 2.92 -8.62 0.85
CA ASN A 86 2.47 -9.98 0.56
C ASN A 86 3.57 -10.97 0.97
N LEU A 87 3.15 -12.14 1.45
CA LEU A 87 4.06 -13.26 1.62
C LEU A 87 4.28 -13.91 0.25
N HIS A 88 5.54 -14.19 -0.09
CA HIS A 88 5.83 -15.07 -1.22
C HIS A 88 5.35 -16.50 -0.90
N PRO A 89 4.99 -17.32 -1.89
CA PRO A 89 4.48 -18.69 -1.66
C PRO A 89 5.41 -19.61 -0.86
N ASP A 90 6.71 -19.32 -0.82
CA ASP A 90 7.72 -20.05 -0.02
C ASP A 90 7.94 -19.46 1.40
N GLY A 91 7.14 -18.47 1.79
CA GLY A 91 7.20 -17.80 3.09
C GLY A 91 8.28 -16.72 3.21
N LYS A 92 9.00 -16.38 2.12
CA LYS A 92 10.00 -15.30 2.13
C LYS A 92 9.37 -13.97 1.75
N HIS A 93 9.90 -12.86 2.28
CA HIS A 93 9.64 -11.54 1.71
C HIS A 93 10.60 -11.36 0.55
N THR A 94 10.12 -11.56 -0.69
CA THR A 94 10.95 -11.34 -1.87
C THR A 94 10.98 -9.86 -2.19
N VAL A 95 11.77 -9.08 -1.44
CA VAL A 95 12.44 -7.96 -2.08
C VAL A 95 13.47 -8.57 -3.00
N SER A 96 13.19 -8.61 -4.31
CA SER A 96 14.17 -9.05 -5.28
C SER A 96 15.41 -8.15 -5.12
N PRO A 97 16.60 -8.70 -4.79
CA PRO A 97 17.82 -7.90 -4.62
C PRO A 97 18.23 -7.13 -5.88
N ASP A 98 17.63 -7.49 -7.02
CA ASP A 98 17.92 -6.94 -8.35
C ASP A 98 17.01 -5.75 -8.74
N VAL A 99 16.02 -5.36 -7.93
CA VAL A 99 15.24 -4.13 -8.20
C VAL A 99 16.10 -2.93 -7.78
N GLN A 100 16.99 -2.52 -8.69
CA GLN A 100 17.66 -1.24 -8.63
C GLN A 100 16.62 -0.15 -8.89
N ILE A 101 16.24 0.55 -7.83
CA ILE A 101 15.45 1.78 -7.92
C ILE A 101 16.44 2.87 -8.37
N ASN A 102 16.29 3.33 -9.61
CA ASN A 102 17.07 4.46 -10.14
C ASN A 102 16.71 5.77 -9.46
#